data_AF-M5NWF1-F1
#
_entry.id   AF-M5NWF1-F1
#
_cell.length_a   1.000
_cell.length_b   1.000
_cell.length_c   1.000
_cell.angle_alpha   90.00
_cell.angle_beta   90.00
_cell.angle_gamma   90.00
#
_symmetry.space_group_name_H-M   'P 1'
#
loop_
_entity.id
_entity.type
_entity.pdbx_description
1 polymer ?
#
loop_
_entity_poly.entity_id
_entity_poly.type
_entity_poly.pdbx_seq_one_letter_code
_entity_poly.pdbx_strand_id
1 'polypeptide(L)' 'MTWIDLVRKYFPDANDKQCDFILWEKTAFPLVPVETVEKQLQEYQMMMFADRRSNRINKEAAE' A
#
# COMPACT_ATOMS: atom_id res chain seq x y z
N MET A 1 -7.86 -16.90 6.01
CA MET A 1 -7.34 -15.68 5.36
C MET A 1 -7.39 -14.57 6.38
N THR A 2 -6.25 -13.97 6.73
CA THR A 2 -6.19 -12.86 7.69
C THR A 2 -6.05 -11.54 6.94
N TRP A 3 -6.35 -10.42 7.60
CA TRP A 3 -6.15 -9.09 7.01
C TRP A 3 -4.69 -8.83 6.61
N ILE A 4 -3.74 -9.39 7.36
CA ILE A 4 -2.31 -9.34 7.03
C ILE A 4 -2.03 -10.10 5.72
N ASP A 5 -2.66 -11.24 5.50
CA ASP A 5 -2.59 -12.00 4.24
C ASP A 5 -3.14 -11.17 3.06
N LEU A 6 -4.22 -10.42 3.28
CA LEU A 6 -4.80 -9.50 2.30
C LEU A 6 -3.79 -8.39 1.96
N VAL A 7 -3.20 -7.74 2.95
CA VAL A 7 -2.20 -6.67 2.74
C VAL A 7 -0.97 -7.23 2.02
N ARG A 8 -0.47 -8.40 2.42
CA ARG A 8 0.66 -9.08 1.77
C ARG A 8 0.41 -9.42 0.31
N LYS A 9 -0.85 -9.63 -0.10
CA LYS A 9 -1.23 -9.85 -1.50
C LYS A 9 -0.94 -8.63 -2.38
N TYR A 10 -1.07 -7.42 -1.83
CA TYR A 10 -0.75 -6.15 -2.52
C TYR A 10 0.69 -5.68 -2.26
N PHE A 11 1.19 -5.95 -1.05
CA PHE A 11 2.52 -5.55 -0.59
C PHE A 11 3.31 -6.80 -0.16
N PRO A 12 3.81 -7.61 -1.10
CA PRO A 12 4.55 -8.84 -0.76
C PRO A 12 5.86 -8.55 -0.03
N ASP A 13 6.47 -7.38 -0.25
CA ASP A 13 7.66 -6.90 0.46
C ASP A 13 7.38 -6.34 1.86
N ALA A 14 6.11 -6.22 2.29
CA ALA A 14 5.77 -5.68 3.61
C ALA A 14 5.95 -6.74 4.71
N ASN A 15 6.74 -6.38 5.73
CA ASN A 15 6.81 -7.14 6.98
C ASN A 15 5.50 -7.04 7.78
N ASP A 16 5.30 -7.92 8.76
CA ASP A 16 4.07 -7.98 9.58
C ASP A 16 3.75 -6.62 10.23
N LYS A 17 4.75 -5.92 10.76
CA LYS A 17 4.59 -4.55 11.31
C LYS A 17 4.15 -3.53 10.25
N GLN A 18 4.65 -3.65 9.02
CA GLN A 18 4.27 -2.77 7.91
C GLN A 18 2.85 -3.10 7.47
N CYS A 19 2.48 -4.38 7.45
CA CYS A 19 1.12 -4.81 7.15
C CYS A 19 0.12 -4.25 8.16
N ASP A 20 0.42 -4.35 9.47
CA ASP A 20 -0.39 -3.75 10.53
C ASP A 20 -0.50 -2.23 10.36
N PHE A 21 0.62 -1.55 10.11
CA PHE A 21 0.61 -0.11 9.89
C PHE A 21 -0.25 0.29 8.67
N ILE A 22 -0.09 -0.37 7.53
CA ILE A 22 -0.89 -0.10 6.33
C ILE A 22 -2.37 -0.36 6.61
N LEU A 23 -2.68 -1.47 7.28
CA LEU A 23 -4.05 -1.83 7.61
C LEU A 23 -4.70 -0.77 8.53
N TRP A 24 -4.01 -0.34 9.58
CA TRP A 24 -4.56 0.63 10.54
C TRP A 24 -4.55 2.07 10.06
N GLU A 25 -3.48 2.51 9.37
CA GLU A 25 -3.27 3.93 9.04
C GLU A 25 -3.65 4.28 7.60
N LYS A 26 -3.68 3.30 6.70
CA LYS A 26 -4.00 3.52 5.27
C LYS A 26 -5.35 2.97 4.87
N THR A 27 -5.98 2.18 5.73
CA THR A 27 -7.32 1.65 5.47
C THR A 27 -8.30 2.01 6.58
N ALA A 28 -9.59 2.02 6.27
CA ALA A 28 -10.66 2.27 7.22
C ALA A 28 -11.07 1.01 8.03
N PHE A 29 -10.16 0.06 8.17
CA PHE A 29 -10.34 -1.12 9.03
C PHE A 29 -10.49 -0.70 10.52
N PRO A 30 -11.30 -1.39 11.34
CA PRO A 30 -12.28 -2.45 11.04
C PRO A 30 -13.69 -1.92 10.73
N LEU A 31 -13.85 -0.63 10.42
CA LEU A 31 -15.15 0.01 10.27
C LEU A 31 -15.84 -0.29 8.92
N VAL A 32 -15.08 -0.74 7.93
CA VAL A 32 -15.55 -0.99 6.56
C VAL A 32 -15.40 -2.46 6.16
N PRO A 33 -16.21 -2.96 5.21
CA PRO A 33 -16.08 -4.32 4.71
C PRO A 33 -14.77 -4.53 3.95
N VAL A 34 -14.38 -5.80 3.79
CA VAL A 34 -13.15 -6.22 3.13
C VAL A 34 -13.01 -5.65 1.71
N GLU A 35 -14.10 -5.54 0.96
CA GLU A 35 -14.11 -4.97 -0.39
C GLU A 35 -13.62 -3.52 -0.42
N THR A 36 -13.97 -2.73 0.60
CA THR A 36 -13.54 -1.34 0.72
C THR A 36 -12.07 -1.24 1.13
N VAL A 37 -11.64 -2.09 2.07
CA VAL A 37 -10.22 -2.19 2.47
C VAL A 37 -9.37 -2.57 1.25
N GLU A 38 -9.83 -3.53 0.46
CA GLU A 38 -9.14 -4.03 -0.73
C GLU A 38 -8.95 -2.93 -1.79
N LYS A 39 -10.00 -2.12 -2.05
CA LYS A 39 -9.88 -0.92 -2.89
C LYS A 39 -8.84 0.07 -2.37
N GLN A 40 -8.88 0.37 -1.07
CA GLN A 40 -7.95 1.33 -0.46
C GLN A 40 -6.49 0.85 -0.54
N LEU A 41 -6.24 -0.45 -0.33
CA LEU A 41 -4.92 -1.05 -0.51
C LEU A 41 -4.44 -0.94 -1.95
N GLN A 42 -5.32 -1.20 -2.93
CA GLN A 42 -5.00 -1.07 -4.35
C GLN A 42 -4.68 0.38 -4.75
N GLU A 43 -5.47 1.35 -4.30
CA GLU A 43 -5.21 2.78 -4.54
C GLU A 43 -3.91 3.24 -3.89
N TYR A 44 -3.65 2.81 -2.65
CA TYR A 44 -2.41 3.11 -1.96
C TYR A 44 -1.19 2.51 -2.68
N GLN A 45 -1.33 1.28 -3.18
CA GLN A 45 -0.30 0.63 -3.99
C GLN A 45 -0.06 1.42 -5.29
N MET A 46 -1.11 1.85 -5.99
CA MET A 46 -0.95 2.67 -7.19
C MET A 46 -0.24 4.01 -6.90
N MET A 47 -0.60 4.70 -5.82
CA MET A 47 0.04 5.97 -5.43
C MET A 47 1.53 5.79 -5.10
N MET A 48 1.89 4.75 -4.33
CA MET A 48 3.30 4.47 -4.00
C MET A 48 4.16 4.18 -5.24
N PHE A 49 3.62 3.44 -6.21
CA PHE A 49 4.33 3.15 -7.45
C PHE A 49 4.39 4.36 -8.39
N ALA A 50 3.39 5.23 -8.38
CA ALA A 50 3.41 6.49 -9.13
C ALA A 50 4.49 7.45 -8.59
N ASP A 51 4.65 7.55 -7.27
CA ASP A 51 5.66 8.41 -6.64
C ASP A 51 7.09 7.93 -6.93
N ARG A 52 7.34 6.62 -6.88
CA ARG A 52 8.66 6.05 -7.27
C ARG A 52 9.03 6.30 -8.74
N ARG A 53 8.04 6.39 -9.64
CA ARG A 53 8.29 6.73 -11.04
C ARG A 53 8.65 8.21 -11.22
N SER A 54 8.06 9.09 -10.40
CA SER A 54 8.39 10.52 -10.40
C SER A 54 9.78 10.80 -9.82
N ASN A 55 10.20 10.06 -8.78
CA ASN A 55 11.49 10.28 -8.14
C ASN A 55 12.70 9.76 -8.96
N ARG A 56 12.48 8.89 -9.96
CA ARG A 56 13.56 8.44 -10.87
C ARG A 56 13.83 9.48 -11.97
N ILE A 57 12.81 10.18 -12.45
CA ILE A 57 12.95 11.19 -13.51
C ILE A 57 13.68 12.44 -12.99
N ASN A 58 13.45 12.84 -11.74
CA ASN A 58 14.12 14.02 -11.17
C ASN A 58 15.61 13.83 -10.84
N LYS A 59 16.13 12.59 -10.83
CA LYS A 59 17.55 12.34 -10.56
C LYS A 59 18.42 12.24 -11.82
N GLU A 60 17.82 11.99 -12.99
CA GLU A 60 18.55 11.94 -14.28
C GLU A 60 18.53 13.28 -15.04
N ALA A 61 17.77 14.29 -14.59
CA ALA A 61 17.71 15.62 -15.20
C ALA A 61 18.67 16.65 -14.57
N ALA A 62 19.57 16.21 -13.68
CA ALA A 62 20.50 17.06 -12.92
C ALA A 62 21.97 16.60 -13.03
N GLU A 63 22.33 15.98 -14.16
CA GLU A 63 23.73 15.72 -14.53
C GLU A 63 24.05 16.41 -15.86
#